data_AF-A0A9E2BT45-F1
#
_entry.id   AF-A0A9E2BT45-F1
#
_cell.length_a   1.000
_cell.length_b   1.000
_cell.length_c   1.000
_cell.angle_alpha   90.00
_cell.angle_beta   90.00
_cell.angle_gamma   90.00
#
_symmetry.space_group_name_H-M   'P 1'
#
loop_
_entity.id
_entity.type
_entity.pdbx_description
1 polymer ?
#
loop_
_entity_poly.entity_id
_entity_poly.type
_entity_poly.pdbx_seq_one_letter_code
_entity_poly.pdbx_strand_id
1 'polypeptide(L)'
;MNITPPQSPLENDAEKPNPRTEAALQRLHKAMRDIEAEIENNQGVYPFNFGRVTQSELCRRADVKKATLQNAVHKDTTRVAIMAWLDQLNEKLAQTRDGTRERVTAVADNLAAEVGRLTLAYQEAQEQLALAEERISQLREENALLRLNLKA
;
A
#
# COMPACT_ATOMS: atom_id res chain seq x y z
N MET A 1 24.05 -76.84 9.36
CA MET A 1 24.41 -75.47 9.78
C MET A 1 23.79 -74.52 8.78
N ASN A 2 22.70 -73.83 9.13
CA ASN A 2 22.11 -72.79 8.28
C ASN A 2 22.42 -71.43 8.92
N ILE A 3 23.21 -70.62 8.24
CA ILE A 3 23.59 -69.27 8.66
C ILE A 3 22.61 -68.30 8.00
N THR A 4 21.68 -67.76 8.79
CA THR A 4 20.77 -66.68 8.38
C THR A 4 21.55 -65.35 8.42
N PRO A 5 21.54 -64.51 7.37
CA PRO A 5 22.20 -63.22 7.40
C PRO A 5 21.41 -62.20 8.26
N PRO A 6 22.08 -61.23 8.91
CA PRO A 6 21.41 -60.25 9.74
C PRO A 6 20.68 -59.23 8.87
N GLN A 7 19.37 -59.10 9.06
CA GLN A 7 18.58 -58.02 8.46
C GLN A 7 18.88 -56.71 9.19
N SER A 8 19.27 -55.70 8.42
CA SER A 8 19.46 -54.32 8.88
C SER A 8 18.12 -53.68 9.24
N PRO A 9 17.97 -53.03 10.41
CA PRO A 9 16.82 -52.18 10.69
C PRO A 9 17.08 -50.80 10.09
N LEU A 10 16.63 -50.59 8.85
CA LEU A 10 16.30 -49.26 8.33
C LEU A 10 14.77 -49.19 8.22
N GLU A 11 14.09 -49.26 9.35
CA GLU A 11 12.71 -48.80 9.44
C GLU A 11 12.78 -47.28 9.60
N ASN A 12 12.68 -46.60 8.45
CA ASN A 12 12.22 -45.23 8.40
C ASN A 12 10.81 -45.22 8.99
N ASP A 13 10.71 -44.91 10.28
CA ASP A 13 9.46 -44.50 10.90
C ASP A 13 8.97 -43.25 10.17
N ALA A 14 8.15 -43.45 9.14
CA ALA A 14 7.34 -42.41 8.55
C ALA A 14 6.33 -41.97 9.62
N GLU A 15 6.79 -41.02 10.43
CA GLU A 15 6.11 -40.43 11.57
C GLU A 15 4.71 -39.97 11.15
N LYS A 16 3.68 -40.58 11.75
CA LYS A 16 2.28 -40.20 11.47
C LYS A 16 2.11 -38.69 11.72
N PRO A 17 1.51 -37.94 10.78
CA PRO A 17 1.33 -36.50 10.95
C PRO A 17 0.50 -36.22 12.20
N ASN A 18 1.09 -35.49 13.15
CA ASN A 18 0.42 -35.12 14.38
C ASN A 18 -0.74 -34.15 14.03
N PRO A 19 -1.99 -34.44 14.44
CA PRO A 19 -3.16 -33.62 14.06
C PRO A 19 -3.05 -32.15 14.50
N ARG A 20 -2.27 -31.87 15.56
CA ARG A 20 -2.01 -30.49 16.01
C ARG A 20 -1.08 -29.74 15.06
N THR A 21 -0.12 -30.45 14.48
CA THR A 21 0.82 -29.95 13.47
C THR A 21 0.09 -29.60 12.19
N GLU A 22 -0.79 -30.48 11.73
CA GLU A 22 -1.60 -30.26 10.53
C GLU A 22 -2.57 -29.09 10.69
N ALA A 23 -3.26 -28.99 11.83
CA ALA A 23 -4.15 -27.86 12.12
C ALA A 23 -3.40 -26.50 12.14
N ALA A 24 -2.15 -26.47 12.63
CA ALA A 24 -1.33 -25.27 12.59
C ALA A 24 -0.96 -24.87 11.14
N LEU A 25 -0.64 -25.85 10.29
CA LEU A 25 -0.35 -25.61 8.87
C LEU A 25 -1.57 -25.07 8.12
N GLN A 26 -2.75 -25.65 8.36
CA GLN A 26 -4.00 -25.19 7.74
C GLN A 26 -4.30 -23.73 8.11
N ARG A 27 -4.10 -23.35 9.38
CA ARG A 27 -4.27 -21.96 9.82
C ARG A 27 -3.26 -21.01 9.20
N LEU A 28 -2.00 -21.42 9.06
CA LEU A 28 -0.97 -20.63 8.37
C LEU A 28 -1.33 -20.41 6.90
N HIS A 29 -1.72 -21.46 6.18
CA HIS A 29 -2.13 -21.35 4.78
C HIS A 29 -3.41 -20.50 4.62
N LYS A 30 -4.36 -20.61 5.55
CA LYS A 30 -5.53 -19.72 5.56
C LYS A 30 -5.09 -18.27 5.73
N ALA A 31 -4.24 -17.97 6.70
CA ALA A 31 -3.73 -16.61 6.92
C ALA A 31 -2.97 -16.05 5.72
N MET A 32 -2.20 -16.88 5.00
CA MET A 32 -1.53 -16.47 3.75
C MET A 32 -2.55 -16.02 2.69
N ARG A 33 -3.61 -16.81 2.47
CA ARG A 33 -4.68 -16.45 1.51
C ARG A 33 -5.46 -15.20 1.94
N ASP A 34 -5.76 -15.08 3.23
CA ASP A 34 -6.46 -13.92 3.76
C ASP A 34 -5.62 -12.64 3.56
N ILE A 35 -4.30 -12.72 3.77
CA ILE A 35 -3.35 -11.63 3.50
C ILE A 35 -3.33 -11.28 2.01
N GLU A 36 -3.27 -12.27 1.12
CA GLU A 36 -3.30 -12.03 -0.33
C GLU A 36 -4.59 -11.34 -0.78
N ALA A 37 -5.74 -11.79 -0.29
CA ALA A 37 -7.04 -11.17 -0.57
C ALA A 37 -7.13 -9.73 -0.05
N GLU A 38 -6.57 -9.46 1.13
CA GLU A 38 -6.50 -8.10 1.65
C GLU A 38 -5.61 -7.19 0.78
N ILE A 39 -4.47 -7.70 0.31
CA ILE A 39 -3.58 -6.94 -0.58
C ILE A 39 -4.32 -6.60 -1.88
N GLU A 40 -5.04 -7.55 -2.46
CA GLU A 40 -5.84 -7.34 -3.67
C GLU A 40 -6.94 -6.29 -3.44
N ASN A 41 -7.69 -6.41 -2.34
CA ASN A 41 -8.75 -5.46 -1.98
C ASN A 41 -8.22 -4.04 -1.67
N ASN A 42 -6.94 -3.93 -1.33
CA ASN A 42 -6.26 -2.66 -1.05
C ASN A 42 -5.32 -2.23 -2.18
N GLN A 43 -5.70 -2.54 -3.43
CA GLN A 43 -5.01 -2.06 -4.64
C GLN A 43 -3.52 -2.45 -4.70
N GLY A 44 -3.20 -3.65 -4.21
CA GLY A 44 -1.84 -4.19 -4.19
C GLY A 44 -0.99 -3.69 -3.01
N VAL A 45 -1.58 -2.98 -2.04
CA VAL A 45 -0.89 -2.54 -0.82
C VAL A 45 -1.39 -3.33 0.37
N TYR A 46 -0.48 -3.85 1.20
CA TYR A 46 -0.90 -4.47 2.45
C TYR A 46 -1.32 -3.39 3.47
N PRO A 47 -2.55 -3.43 4.03
CA PRO A 47 -3.08 -2.33 4.84
C PRO A 47 -2.45 -2.18 6.23
N PHE A 48 -1.66 -3.17 6.69
CA PHE A 48 -1.08 -3.18 8.03
C PHE A 48 0.45 -3.17 7.99
N ASN A 49 1.07 -2.98 9.16
CA ASN A 49 2.51 -3.09 9.37
C ASN A 49 3.34 -2.34 8.31
N PHE A 50 2.94 -1.10 8.02
CA PHE A 50 3.61 -0.21 7.05
C PHE A 50 3.76 -0.83 5.65
N GLY A 51 2.77 -1.63 5.22
CA GLY A 51 2.77 -2.25 3.90
C GLY A 51 3.67 -3.48 3.77
N ARG A 52 4.11 -4.07 4.88
CA ARG A 52 5.01 -5.24 4.88
C ARG A 52 4.41 -6.42 5.62
N VAL A 53 4.67 -7.61 5.13
CA VAL A 53 4.28 -8.85 5.81
C VAL A 53 5.52 -9.52 6.37
N THR A 54 5.53 -9.83 7.66
CA THR A 54 6.66 -10.50 8.33
C THR A 54 6.24 -11.88 8.83
N GLN A 55 7.23 -12.72 9.18
CA GLN A 55 6.92 -14.00 9.81
C GLN A 55 6.09 -13.82 11.10
N SER A 56 6.38 -12.78 11.90
CA SER A 56 5.64 -12.49 13.13
C SER A 56 4.20 -12.05 12.82
N GLU A 57 4.00 -11.26 11.76
CA GLU A 57 2.68 -10.86 11.27
C GLU A 57 1.85 -12.08 10.87
N LEU A 58 2.41 -12.96 10.04
CA LEU A 58 1.75 -14.19 9.59
C LEU A 58 1.40 -15.11 10.77
N CYS A 59 2.34 -15.30 11.70
CA CYS A 59 2.09 -16.09 12.91
C CYS A 59 0.94 -15.53 13.75
N ARG A 60 0.88 -14.21 13.93
CA ARG A 60 -0.20 -13.55 14.68
C ARG A 60 -1.55 -13.75 14.00
N ARG A 61 -1.59 -13.59 12.68
CA ARG A 61 -2.79 -13.77 11.85
C ARG A 61 -3.34 -15.21 11.89
N ALA A 62 -2.44 -16.18 11.91
CA ALA A 62 -2.78 -17.59 11.96
C ALA A 62 -3.10 -18.11 13.38
N ASP A 63 -2.95 -17.27 14.41
CA ASP A 63 -2.99 -17.70 15.82
C ASP A 63 -2.04 -18.89 16.09
N VAL A 64 -0.80 -18.76 15.60
CA VAL A 64 0.28 -19.73 15.77
C VAL A 64 1.45 -19.06 16.48
N LYS A 65 1.98 -19.70 17.53
CA LYS A 65 3.19 -19.21 18.20
C LYS A 65 4.38 -19.29 17.25
N LYS A 66 5.16 -18.21 17.14
CA LYS A 66 6.36 -18.17 16.28
C LYS A 66 7.36 -19.30 16.57
N ALA A 67 7.44 -19.74 17.83
CA ALA A 67 8.26 -20.88 18.26
C ALA A 67 7.89 -22.20 17.55
N THR A 68 6.62 -22.39 17.17
CA THR A 68 6.16 -23.59 16.44
C THR A 68 6.93 -23.77 15.12
N LEU A 69 7.28 -22.68 14.43
CA LEU A 69 8.07 -22.73 13.20
C LEU A 69 9.57 -22.96 13.42
N GLN A 70 10.05 -22.96 14.67
CA GLN A 70 11.46 -23.27 15.00
C GLN A 70 11.68 -24.73 15.38
N ASN A 71 10.60 -25.50 15.56
CA ASN A 71 10.68 -26.92 15.91
C ASN A 71 11.28 -27.73 14.75
N ALA A 72 11.98 -28.82 15.06
CA ALA A 72 12.63 -29.69 14.06
C ALA A 72 11.69 -30.14 12.92
N VAL A 73 10.40 -30.32 13.24
CA VAL A 73 9.35 -30.69 12.27
C VAL A 73 9.13 -29.63 11.19
N HIS A 74 9.30 -28.34 11.51
CA HIS A 74 8.91 -27.23 10.63
C HIS A 74 10.07 -26.35 10.18
N LYS A 75 11.17 -26.33 10.94
CA LYS A 75 12.28 -25.38 10.75
C LYS A 75 12.89 -25.47 9.36
N ASP A 76 13.04 -26.68 8.83
CA ASP A 76 13.74 -26.94 7.57
C ASP A 76 12.78 -27.15 6.38
N THR A 77 11.46 -27.15 6.64
CA THR A 77 10.42 -27.38 5.62
C THR A 77 9.43 -26.21 5.57
N THR A 78 8.43 -26.21 6.44
CA THR A 78 7.35 -25.20 6.48
C THR A 78 7.89 -23.78 6.61
N ARG A 79 8.87 -23.57 7.50
CA ARG A 79 9.47 -22.26 7.70
C ARG A 79 10.17 -21.77 6.43
N VAL A 80 10.88 -22.65 5.72
CA VAL A 80 11.57 -22.30 4.47
C VAL A 80 10.56 -21.89 3.40
N ALA A 81 9.47 -22.65 3.24
CA ALA A 81 8.40 -22.31 2.31
C ALA A 81 7.72 -20.97 2.64
N ILE A 82 7.45 -20.73 3.93
CA ILE A 82 6.89 -19.45 4.40
C ILE A 82 7.84 -18.29 4.13
N MET A 83 9.15 -18.45 4.37
CA MET A 83 10.12 -17.38 4.11
C MET A 83 10.19 -17.08 2.60
N ALA A 84 10.24 -18.10 1.75
CA ALA A 84 10.24 -17.91 0.30
C ALA A 84 8.97 -17.17 -0.18
N TRP A 85 7.80 -17.52 0.37
CA TRP A 85 6.56 -16.80 0.08
C TRP A 85 6.59 -15.34 0.59
N LEU A 86 7.09 -15.10 1.81
CA LEU A 86 7.23 -13.76 2.36
C LEU A 86 8.17 -12.89 1.52
N ASP A 87 9.28 -13.46 1.03
CA ASP A 87 10.24 -12.73 0.20
C ASP A 87 9.60 -12.32 -1.13
N GLN A 88 8.95 -13.25 -1.82
CA GLN A 88 8.22 -12.97 -3.07
C GLN A 88 7.09 -11.96 -2.87
N LEU A 89 6.34 -12.07 -1.76
CA LEU A 89 5.25 -11.16 -1.46
C LEU A 89 5.78 -9.75 -1.19
N ASN A 90 6.82 -9.62 -0.36
CA ASN A 90 7.39 -8.32 -0.01
C ASN A 90 8.07 -7.64 -1.21
N GLU A 91 8.63 -8.40 -2.15
CA GLU A 91 9.14 -7.86 -3.42
C GLU A 91 8.02 -7.22 -4.25
N LYS A 92 6.88 -7.91 -4.42
CA LYS A 92 5.69 -7.36 -5.10
C LYS A 92 5.14 -6.12 -4.40
N LEU A 93 5.09 -6.15 -3.07
CA LEU A 93 4.62 -5.02 -2.26
C LEU A 93 5.56 -3.81 -2.37
N ALA A 94 6.87 -4.03 -2.45
CA ALA A 94 7.84 -2.95 -2.63
C ALA A 94 7.62 -2.22 -3.96
N GLN A 95 7.48 -2.97 -5.07
CA GLN A 95 7.19 -2.41 -6.40
C GLN A 95 5.89 -1.59 -6.40
N THR A 96 4.83 -2.12 -5.78
CA THR A 96 3.53 -1.43 -5.73
C THR A 96 3.58 -0.15 -4.90
N ARG A 97 4.31 -0.17 -3.77
CA ARG A 97 4.48 1.00 -2.92
C ARG A 97 5.26 2.10 -3.64
N ASP A 98 6.36 1.75 -4.30
CA ASP A 98 7.20 2.73 -4.98
C ASP A 98 6.45 3.37 -6.14
N GLY A 99 5.74 2.57 -6.96
CA GLY A 99 4.87 3.08 -8.02
C GLY A 99 3.66 3.89 -7.50
N THR A 100 3.14 3.56 -6.32
CA THR A 100 2.07 4.36 -5.68
C THR A 100 2.60 5.69 -5.17
N ARG A 101 3.76 5.70 -4.52
CA ARG A 101 4.41 6.93 -4.04
C ARG A 101 4.71 7.86 -5.21
N GLU A 102 5.28 7.34 -6.29
CA GLU A 102 5.57 8.11 -7.50
C GLU A 102 4.29 8.75 -8.07
N ARG A 103 3.22 7.97 -8.24
CA ARG A 103 1.92 8.50 -8.71
C ARG A 103 1.35 9.56 -7.79
N VAL A 104 1.36 9.35 -6.48
CA VAL A 104 0.82 10.31 -5.50
C VAL A 104 1.64 11.60 -5.51
N THR A 105 2.97 11.50 -5.53
CA THR A 105 3.86 12.66 -5.65
C THR A 105 3.58 13.43 -6.95
N ALA A 106 3.48 12.75 -8.09
CA ALA A 106 3.17 13.40 -9.36
C ALA A 106 1.80 14.11 -9.33
N VAL A 107 0.78 13.53 -8.70
CA VAL A 107 -0.53 14.18 -8.53
C VAL A 107 -0.42 15.42 -7.63
N ALA A 108 0.32 15.33 -6.52
CA ALA A 108 0.52 16.44 -5.62
C ALA A 108 1.28 17.59 -6.30
N ASP A 109 2.34 17.28 -7.05
CA ASP A 109 3.14 18.26 -7.79
C ASP A 109 2.30 18.93 -8.89
N ASN A 110 1.51 18.16 -9.64
CA ASN A 110 0.59 18.69 -10.65
C ASN A 110 -0.47 19.61 -10.03
N LEU A 111 -1.07 19.20 -8.90
CA LEU A 111 -2.06 20.03 -8.22
C LEU A 111 -1.44 21.32 -7.66
N ALA A 112 -0.23 21.25 -7.12
CA ALA A 112 0.50 22.42 -6.65
C ALA A 112 0.79 23.41 -7.80
N ALA A 113 1.21 22.89 -8.96
CA ALA A 113 1.42 23.70 -10.16
C ALA A 113 0.11 24.37 -10.64
N GLU A 114 -0.99 23.62 -10.65
CA GLU A 114 -2.30 24.15 -11.05
C GLU A 114 -2.83 25.21 -10.08
N VAL A 115 -2.69 25.00 -8.77
CA VAL A 115 -3.02 26.02 -7.75
C VAL A 115 -2.18 27.27 -7.95
N GLY A 116 -0.89 27.13 -8.22
CA GLY A 116 -0.01 28.26 -8.54
C GLY A 116 -0.50 29.03 -9.77
N ARG A 117 -0.82 28.32 -10.85
CA ARG A 117 -1.35 28.90 -12.09
C ARG A 117 -2.66 29.66 -11.86
N LEU A 118 -3.60 29.06 -11.12
CA LEU A 118 -4.90 29.67 -10.82
C LEU A 118 -4.75 30.89 -9.91
N THR A 119 -3.82 30.85 -8.95
CA THR A 119 -3.55 31.99 -8.05
C THR A 119 -3.06 33.21 -8.83
N LEU A 120 -2.13 33.01 -9.77
CA LEU A 120 -1.63 34.09 -10.63
C LEU A 120 -2.74 34.66 -11.52
N ALA A 121 -3.51 33.78 -12.17
CA ALA A 121 -4.64 34.21 -13.01
C ALA A 121 -5.70 34.99 -12.22
N TYR A 122 -5.96 34.58 -10.97
CA TYR A 122 -6.87 35.30 -10.08
C TYR A 122 -6.34 36.69 -9.71
N GLN A 123 -5.06 36.82 -9.40
CA GLN A 123 -4.44 38.11 -9.10
C GLN A 123 -4.53 39.06 -10.30
N GLU A 124 -4.20 38.58 -11.50
CA GLU A 124 -4.31 39.37 -12.73
C GLU A 124 -5.76 39.82 -12.99
N ALA A 125 -6.73 38.93 -12.80
CA ALA A 125 -8.14 39.28 -12.95
C ALA A 125 -8.61 40.33 -11.93
N GLN A 126 -8.11 40.27 -10.69
CA GLN A 126 -8.40 41.28 -9.65
C GLN A 126 -7.83 42.65 -10.02
N GLU A 127 -6.60 42.69 -10.53
CA GLU A 127 -5.98 43.95 -10.99
C GLU A 127 -6.74 44.56 -12.17
N GLN A 128 -7.12 43.74 -13.16
CA GLN A 128 -7.92 44.19 -14.29
C GLN A 128 -9.29 44.72 -13.87
N LEU A 129 -9.93 44.06 -12.90
CA LEU A 129 -11.21 44.51 -12.34
C LEU A 129 -11.06 45.88 -11.68
N ALA A 130 -10.04 46.07 -10.84
CA ALA A 130 -9.80 47.34 -10.15
C ALA A 130 -9.60 48.50 -11.15
N LEU A 131 -8.81 48.29 -12.21
CA LEU A 131 -8.60 49.28 -13.26
C LEU A 131 -9.90 49.60 -14.03
N ALA A 132 -10.71 48.58 -14.32
CA ALA A 132 -11.99 48.77 -15.00
C ALA A 132 -12.98 49.56 -14.13
N GLU A 133 -13.05 49.27 -12.82
CA GLU A 133 -13.89 49.99 -11.86
C GLU A 133 -13.49 51.46 -11.74
N GLU A 134 -12.18 51.75 -11.66
CA GLU A 134 -11.67 53.12 -11.65
C GLU A 134 -12.08 53.87 -12.93
N ARG A 135 -11.91 53.24 -14.10
CA ARG A 135 -12.28 53.85 -15.38
C ARG A 135 -13.77 54.12 -15.49
N ILE A 136 -14.61 53.21 -14.99
CA ILE A 136 -16.07 53.41 -14.94
C ILE A 136 -16.41 54.61 -14.06
N SER A 137 -15.73 54.78 -12.91
CA SER A 137 -15.95 55.93 -12.03
C SER A 137 -15.62 57.25 -12.74
N GLN A 138 -14.44 57.34 -13.36
CA GLN A 138 -14.00 58.51 -14.12
C GLN A 138 -15.00 58.86 -15.23
N LEU A 139 -15.40 57.87 -16.03
CA LEU A 139 -16.36 58.07 -17.12
C LEU A 139 -17.73 58.52 -16.62
N ARG A 140 -18.18 58.06 -15.44
CA ARG A 140 -19.43 58.51 -14.82
C ARG A 140 -19.37 59.97 -14.40
N GLU A 141 -18.25 60.40 -13.80
CA GLU A 141 -18.02 61.79 -13.42
C GLU A 141 -17.98 62.70 -14.64
N GLU A 142 -17.20 62.34 -15.67
CA GLU A 142 -17.14 63.06 -16.95
C GLU A 142 -18.53 63.19 -17.59
N ASN A 143 -19.30 62.09 -17.64
CA ASN A 143 -20.64 62.12 -18.21
C ASN A 143 -21.59 63.04 -17.41
N ALA A 144 -21.48 63.05 -16.08
CA ALA A 144 -22.27 63.93 -15.23
C ALA A 144 -21.95 65.41 -15.49
N LEU A 145 -20.66 65.76 -15.60
CA LEU A 145 -20.21 67.12 -15.92
C LEU A 145 -20.69 67.56 -17.30
N LEU A 146 -20.53 66.72 -18.33
CA LEU A 146 -20.98 67.01 -19.68
C LEU A 146 -22.50 67.23 -19.75
N ARG A 147 -23.28 66.41 -19.03
CA ARG A 147 -24.74 66.58 -18.95
C ARG A 147 -25.15 67.87 -18.26
N LEU A 148 -24.35 68.37 -17.31
CA LEU A 148 -24.61 69.62 -16.62
C LEU A 148 -24.33 70.82 -17.54
N ASN A 149 -23.22 70.77 -18.28
CA ASN A 149 -22.86 71.79 -19.26
C ASN A 149 -23.80 71.87 -20.46
N LEU A 150 -24.41 70.76 -20.89
CA LEU A 150 -25.41 70.74 -21.97
C LEU A 150 -26.80 71.23 -21.55
N LYS A 151 -27.06 71.34 -20.24
CA LYS A 151 -28.34 71.84 -19.69
C LYS A 151 -28.29 73.33 -19.32
N ALA A 152 -27.10 73.93 -19.31
CA ALA A 152 -26.88 75.37 -19.12
C ALA A 152 -26.92 76.09 -20.48
#